data_AF-A0A351DFP2-F1
#
_entry.id   AF-A0A351DFP2-F1
#
_cell.length_a   1.000
_cell.length_b   1.000
_cell.length_c   1.000
_cell.angle_alpha   90.00
_cell.angle_beta   90.00
_cell.angle_gamma   90.00
#
_symmetry.space_group_name_H-M   'P 1'
#
loop_
_entity.id
_entity.type
_entity.pdbx_description
1 polymer ?
#
loop_
_entity_poly.entity_id
_entity_poly.type
_entity_poly.pdbx_seq_one_letter_code
_entity_poly.pdbx_strand_id
1 'polypeptide(L)' 'YCLGANLARAELRLIFREIALRMPDMKLEGEPERLRSNFIGGIKHLPVSWTPGNRIDPPPYKRDVSLA' A
#
# COMPACT_ATOMS: atom_id res chain seq x y z
N TYR A 1 22.13 6.08 2.46
CA TYR A 1 21.59 4.81 2.99
C TYR A 1 20.36 5.10 3.84
N CYS A 2 19.33 4.27 3.81
CA CYS A 2 18.10 4.48 4.61
C CYS A 2 18.00 3.40 5.70
N LEU A 3 18.02 3.83 6.96
CA LEU A 3 17.86 2.95 8.13
C LEU A 3 16.54 2.16 8.08
N GLY A 4 15.48 2.79 7.56
CA GLY A 4 14.15 2.20 7.45
C GLY A 4 13.90 1.34 6.21
N ALA A 5 14.90 1.12 5.34
CA ALA A 5 14.68 0.48 4.04
C ALA A 5 14.05 -0.92 4.14
N ASN A 6 14.36 -1.68 5.18
CA ASN A 6 13.78 -3.01 5.39
C ASN A 6 12.35 -2.95 5.89
N LEU A 7 12.04 -2.00 6.78
CA LEU A 7 10.68 -1.78 7.26
C LEU A 7 9.77 -1.32 6.12
N ALA A 8 10.19 -0.32 5.35
CA ALA A 8 9.43 0.20 4.22
C ALA A 8 9.08 -0.90 3.19
N ARG A 9 10.02 -1.81 2.90
CA ARG A 9 9.75 -2.96 2.02
C ARG A 9 8.73 -3.94 2.61
N ALA A 10 8.77 -4.16 3.92
CA ALA A 10 7.79 -5.03 4.58
C ALA A 10 6.38 -4.41 4.54
N GLU A 11 6.28 -3.11 4.84
CA GLU A 11 5.02 -2.36 4.79
C GLU A 11 4.42 -2.37 3.38
N LEU A 12 5.21 -2.06 2.34
CA LEU A 12 4.73 -2.08 0.95
C LEU A 12 4.26 -3.47 0.54
N ARG A 13 4.99 -4.54 0.89
CA ARG A 13 4.56 -5.92 0.59
C ARG A 13 3.22 -6.25 1.22
N LEU A 14 3.02 -5.86 2.48
CA LEU A 14 1.77 -6.10 3.20
C LEU A 14 0.62 -5.31 2.57
N ILE A 15 0.79 -3.99 2.39
CA ILE A 15 -0.25 -3.13 1.84
C ILE A 15 -0.67 -3.59 0.44
N PHE A 16 0.27 -3.84 -0.48
CA PHE A 16 -0.07 -4.28 -1.83
C PHE A 16 -0.70 -5.67 -1.88
N ARG A 17 -0.27 -6.60 -1.02
CA ARG A 17 -0.92 -7.91 -0.88
C ARG A 17 -2.38 -7.76 -0.48
N GLU A 18 -2.66 -6.96 0.55
CA GLU A 18 -4.03 -6.78 1.03
C GLU A 18 -4.91 -6.00 0.04
N ILE A 19 -4.35 -5.01 -0.66
CA ILE A 19 -5.06 -4.33 -1.77
C ILE A 19 -5.48 -5.35 -2.83
N ALA A 20 -4.54 -6.19 -3.29
CA ALA A 20 -4.82 -7.17 -4.33
C ALA A 20 -5.86 -8.21 -3.92
N LEU A 21 -5.88 -8.61 -2.63
CA LEU A 21 -6.83 -9.60 -2.12
C LEU A 21 -8.20 -9.01 -1.81
N ARG A 22 -8.28 -7.79 -1.29
CA ARG A 22 -9.51 -7.21 -0.74
C ARG A 22 -10.20 -6.21 -1.68
N MET A 23 -9.47 -5.64 -2.63
CA MET A 23 -9.95 -4.61 -3.54
C MET A 23 -9.50 -4.92 -4.98
N PRO A 24 -9.80 -6.12 -5.52
CA PRO A 24 -9.29 -6.57 -6.82
C PRO A 24 -9.82 -5.76 -8.00
N ASP A 25 -10.93 -5.05 -7.82
CA ASP A 25 -11.60 -4.21 -8.83
C ASP A 25 -11.31 -2.72 -8.66
N MET A 26 -10.30 -2.36 -7.84
CA MET A 26 -9.93 -0.97 -7.62
C MET A 26 -9.55 -0.26 -8.92
N LYS A 27 -10.13 0.91 -9.15
CA LYS A 27 -9.86 1.77 -10.30
C LYS A 27 -9.78 3.23 -9.89
N LEU A 28 -9.07 4.04 -10.68
CA LEU A 28 -9.06 5.49 -10.51
C LEU A 28 -10.46 6.07 -10.74
N GLU A 29 -10.87 6.98 -9.87
CA GLU A 29 -12.13 7.74 -9.97
C GLU A 29 -11.89 9.20 -10.37
N GLY A 30 -10.67 9.52 -10.79
CA GLY A 30 -10.28 10.86 -11.20
C GLY A 30 -8.77 11.00 -11.31
N GLU A 31 -8.34 12.21 -11.67
CA GLU A 31 -6.92 12.52 -11.81
C GLU A 31 -6.21 12.60 -10.45
N PRO A 32 -5.01 11.99 -10.30
CA PRO A 32 -4.21 12.12 -9.08
C PRO A 32 -3.75 13.57 -8.82
N GLU A 33 -3.91 14.06 -7.60
CA GLU A 33 -3.34 15.36 -7.20
C GLU A 33 -1.92 15.17 -6.68
N ARG A 34 -0.94 15.85 -7.31
CA ARG A 34 0.45 15.83 -6.85
C ARG A 34 0.62 16.57 -5.53
N LEU A 35 1.52 16.06 -4.68
CA LEU A 35 1.96 16.77 -3.50
C LEU A 35 2.82 17.97 -3.90
N ARG A 36 2.45 19.19 -3.46
CA ARG A 36 3.30 20.38 -3.62
C ARG A 36 4.48 20.31 -2.67
N SER A 37 5.61 19.79 -3.14
CA SER A 37 6.86 19.71 -2.40
C SER A 37 8.05 19.86 -3.34
N ASN A 38 9.11 20.50 -2.87
CA ASN A 38 10.42 20.57 -3.55
C ASN A 38 11.39 19.46 -3.10
N PHE A 39 10.94 18.57 -2.21
CA PHE A 39 11.75 17.50 -1.64
C PHE A 39 11.13 16.11 -1.84
N ILE A 40 9.82 15.99 -1.69
CA ILE A 40 9.09 14.71 -1.75
C ILE A 40 8.28 14.60 -3.05
N GLY A 41 8.53 13.57 -3.86
CA GLY A 41 7.75 13.24 -5.05
C GLY A 41 6.47 12.46 -4.73
N GLY A 42 5.51 13.09 -4.05
CA GLY A 42 4.28 12.44 -3.55
C GLY A 42 3.02 12.65 -4.40
N ILE A 43 2.02 11.80 -4.17
CA ILE A 43 0.61 12.02 -4.53
C ILE A 43 -0.12 12.41 -3.24
N LYS A 44 -0.82 13.55 -3.26
CA LYS A 44 -1.58 14.06 -2.11
C LYS A 44 -2.97 13.43 -2.04
N HIS A 45 -3.64 13.30 -3.18
CA HIS A 45 -4.94 12.64 -3.29
C HIS A 45 -4.93 11.69 -4.49
N LEU A 46 -5.36 10.46 -4.25
CA LEU A 46 -5.54 9.42 -5.26
C LEU A 46 -6.98 8.93 -5.19
N PRO A 47 -7.93 9.56 -5.91
CA PRO A 47 -9.33 9.14 -5.88
C PRO A 47 -9.45 7.76 -6.52
N VAL A 48 -10.00 6.81 -5.76
CA VAL A 48 -10.21 5.43 -6.21
C VAL A 48 -11.57 4.93 -5.77
N SER A 49 -12.15 4.06 -6.61
CA SER A 49 -13.39 3.34 -6.34
C SER A 49 -13.12 1.84 -6.41
N TRP A 50 -13.81 1.07 -5.58
CA TRP A 50 -13.76 -0.39 -5.52
C TRP A 50 -15.03 -0.92 -4.86
N THR A 51 -15.34 -2.20 -5.05
CA THR A 51 -16.46 -2.84 -4.34
C THR A 51 -16.04 -3.16 -2.90
N PRO A 52 -16.71 -2.65 -1.85
CA PRO A 52 -16.32 -2.95 -0.48
C PRO A 52 -16.51 -4.44 -0.15
N GLY A 53 -15.41 -5.16 0.02
CA GLY A 53 -15.41 -6.53 0.55
C GLY A 53 -15.52 -6.59 2.08
N ASN A 54 -15.69 -7.80 2.62
CA ASN A 54 -15.71 -8.01 4.07
C ASN A 54 -14.41 -7.51 4.72
N ARG A 55 -14.51 -6.94 5.93
CA ARG A 55 -13.32 -6.59 6.72
C ARG A 55 -12.62 -7.87 7.15
N ILE A 56 -11.40 -8.08 6.65
CA ILE A 56 -10.52 -9.16 7.07
C ILE A 56 -9.52 -8.55 8.05
N ASP A 57 -9.51 -9.05 9.28
CA ASP A 57 -8.47 -8.74 10.27
C ASP A 57 -7.38 -9.82 10.16
N PRO A 58 -6.26 -9.55 9.46
CA PRO A 58 -5.23 -10.56 9.31
C PRO A 58 -4.57 -10.85 10.67
N PRO A 59 -4.17 -12.10 10.93
CA PRO A 59 -3.34 -12.39 12.09
C PRO A 59 -2.02 -11.62 11.99
N PRO A 60 -1.32 -11.37 13.12
CA PRO A 60 -0.03 -10.69 13.12
C PRO A 60 0.94 -11.26 12.07
N TYR A 61 1.63 -10.37 11.35
CA TYR A 61 2.57 -10.77 10.30
C TYR A 61 3.65 -11.70 10.89
N LYS A 62 3.66 -12.95 10.42
CA LYS A 62 4.72 -13.91 10.74
C LYS A 62 5.80 -13.80 9.67
N ARG A 63 6.98 -13.34 10.07
CA ARG A 63 8.13 -13.28 9.17
C ARG A 63 8.53 -14.72 8.81
N ASP A 64 8.42 -15.04 7.53
CA ASP A 64 8.98 -16.28 7.01
C ASP A 64 10.51 -16.14 6.96
N VAL A 65 11.19 -16.82 7.88
CA VAL A 65 12.65 -16.81 8.01
C VAL A 65 13.33 -17.87 7.14
N SER A 66 12.58 -18.65 6.36
CA SER A 66 13.13 -19.67 5.45
C SER A 66 13.72 -19.08 4.16
N LEU A 67 13.50 -17.78 3.91
CA LEU A 67 14.01 -17.03 2.75
C LEU A 67 15.18 -16.08 3.10
N ALA A 68 15.85 -16.32 4.24
CA ALA A 68 17.04 -15.57 4.68
C ALA A 68 18.31 -16.39 4.46
#